data_AF-V4A6P5-F1
#
_entry.id   AF-V4A6P5-F1
#
_cell.length_a   1.000
_cell.length_b   1.000
_cell.length_c   1.000
_cell.angle_alpha   90.00
_cell.angle_beta   90.00
_cell.angle_gamma   90.00
#
_symmetry.space_group_name_H-M   'P 1'
#
loop_
_entity.id
_entity.type
_entity.pdbx_description
1 polymer ?
#
loop_
_entity_poly.entity_id
_entity_poly.type
_entity_poly.pdbx_seq_one_letter_code
_entity_poly.pdbx_strand_id
1 'polypeptide(L)'
;MDVLQRLSNNNIIPTCAPFIQHNIGEENCLMVDLPVDVLCFVPLDLPTKDINQLICDTISRQIEAMGCNIRDNIDNGKVFLPEAFHFQPPESDYFLSIIYPKDIADDNLESSRKKLHEVFCLPSNRPLLKRNNKYIFGGEEIPGGYLLNPHTQINIQPLKDSKFYLVKGNYTYHHYMQDNFDDNKWGCAYRSLQTLCSWFRFQGYTERPVPTHKEIQQALVDIGDKDPKFIGSRKWIGSLEVSYCLDNLIGVTSKILSVSAGADLANKGRELAQHFSTQGTPVMIGGGVLAHTILGINFSEVTGDIRFLILDPHYTGGEYIREVLDKGWCGWKGPDFWDQTAMYNMCLPQIPSNAL
;
A
#
# COMPACT_ATOMS: atom_id res chain seq x y z
N MET A 1 20.46 -7.45 38.78
CA MET A 1 19.28 -6.75 38.23
C MET A 1 18.07 -7.37 38.90
N ASP A 2 17.18 -6.58 39.50
CA ASP A 2 15.96 -7.14 40.09
C ASP A 2 14.97 -7.45 38.97
N VAL A 3 14.86 -8.74 38.60
CA VAL A 3 13.94 -9.20 37.55
C VAL A 3 12.66 -9.70 38.25
N LEU A 4 11.57 -8.95 38.08
CA LEU A 4 10.25 -9.38 38.53
C LEU A 4 9.62 -10.28 37.46
N GLN A 5 9.47 -11.57 37.74
CA GLN A 5 8.80 -12.52 36.85
C GLN A 5 7.69 -13.28 37.57
N ARG A 6 6.55 -13.43 36.89
CA ARG A 6 5.48 -14.38 37.25
C ARG A 6 5.83 -15.74 36.65
N LEU A 7 6.33 -16.68 37.45
CA LEU A 7 6.45 -18.07 37.03
C LEU A 7 5.10 -18.78 37.20
N SER A 8 4.44 -19.14 36.10
CA SER A 8 3.43 -20.19 36.10
C SER A 8 4.09 -21.50 35.69
N ASN A 9 4.57 -22.27 36.67
CA ASN A 9 4.77 -23.69 36.47
C ASN A 9 4.21 -24.47 37.65
N ASN A 10 3.35 -25.42 37.30
CA ASN A 10 2.69 -26.45 38.10
C ASN A 10 3.35 -26.74 39.46
N ASN A 11 2.77 -26.18 40.52
CA ASN A 11 2.01 -26.89 41.55
C ASN A 11 1.91 -26.00 42.80
N ILE A 12 0.69 -25.52 43.06
CA ILE A 12 0.21 -24.98 44.34
C ILE A 12 0.96 -23.73 44.87
N ILE A 13 0.60 -22.54 44.40
CA ILE A 13 0.86 -21.25 45.11
C ILE A 13 -0.40 -20.36 44.99
N PRO A 14 -0.83 -19.67 46.08
CA PRO A 14 -2.07 -18.87 46.11
C PRO A 14 -2.07 -17.69 45.12
N THR A 15 -3.25 -17.42 44.57
CA THR A 15 -3.54 -16.57 43.40
C THR A 15 -3.49 -15.05 43.60
N CYS A 16 -2.84 -14.50 44.65
CA CYS A 16 -3.06 -13.08 44.98
C CYS A 16 -1.90 -12.23 45.51
N ALA A 17 -0.63 -12.67 45.46
CA ALA A 17 0.48 -11.78 45.82
C ALA A 17 1.68 -11.90 44.86
N PRO A 18 2.25 -10.78 44.37
CA PRO A 18 3.54 -10.82 43.68
C PRO A 18 4.63 -11.28 44.65
N PHE A 19 5.48 -12.19 44.23
CA PHE A 19 6.68 -12.59 44.98
C PHE A 19 7.92 -12.06 44.25
N ILE A 20 8.94 -11.67 45.01
CA ILE A 20 10.21 -11.17 44.49
C ILE A 20 11.21 -12.33 44.54
N GLN A 21 11.80 -12.67 43.40
CA GLN A 21 12.90 -13.63 43.32
C GLN A 21 14.23 -12.87 43.14
N HIS A 22 15.10 -12.98 44.13
CA HIS A 22 16.44 -12.40 44.08
C HIS A 22 17.45 -13.49 43.69
N ASN A 23 17.89 -13.47 42.42
CA ASN A 23 18.94 -14.36 41.93
C ASN A 23 20.30 -13.68 42.14
N ILE A 24 21.16 -14.29 42.96
CA ILE A 24 22.52 -13.79 43.27
C ILE A 24 23.50 -14.48 42.31
N GLY A 25 24.04 -13.73 41.35
CA GLY A 25 25.06 -14.21 40.40
C GLY A 25 25.49 -13.12 39.41
N GLU A 26 26.66 -13.31 38.77
CA GLU A 26 27.08 -12.51 37.61
C GLU A 26 26.44 -13.10 36.35
N GLU A 27 25.24 -12.65 36.03
CA GLU A 27 24.57 -13.01 34.77
C GLU A 27 24.56 -11.82 33.80
N ASN A 28 24.80 -12.10 32.52
CA ASN A 28 24.56 -11.13 31.45
C ASN A 28 23.05 -11.08 31.19
N CYS A 29 22.36 -10.10 31.79
CA CYS A 29 20.93 -9.87 31.57
C CYS A 29 20.70 -8.91 30.40
N LEU A 30 19.73 -9.25 29.55
CA LEU A 30 19.18 -8.34 28.53
C LEU A 30 17.77 -7.96 28.94
N MET A 31 17.49 -6.65 29.04
CA MET A 31 16.12 -6.15 29.15
C MET A 31 15.62 -5.80 27.74
N VAL A 32 14.41 -6.25 27.43
CA VAL A 32 13.74 -6.00 26.15
C VAL A 32 12.33 -5.48 26.40
N ASP A 33 11.95 -4.45 25.66
CA ASP A 33 10.58 -3.95 25.64
C ASP A 33 9.82 -4.66 24.52
N LEU A 34 8.74 -5.37 24.87
CA LEU A 34 7.91 -6.09 23.91
C LEU A 34 6.66 -5.25 23.57
N PRO A 35 6.53 -4.76 22.32
CA PRO A 35 5.37 -3.98 21.92
C PRO A 35 4.16 -4.89 21.66
N VAL A 36 3.30 -5.04 22.66
CA VAL A 36 2.05 -5.82 22.56
C VAL A 36 1.00 -5.01 21.78
N ASP A 37 0.54 -5.58 20.67
CA ASP A 37 -0.51 -5.02 19.80
C ASP A 37 -1.43 -6.17 19.35
N VAL A 38 -2.61 -6.27 19.97
CA VAL A 38 -3.49 -7.43 19.83
C VAL A 38 -4.82 -7.08 19.19
N LEU A 39 -5.25 -7.94 18.26
CA LEU A 39 -6.58 -7.88 17.70
C LEU A 39 -7.47 -8.96 18.29
N CYS A 40 -8.57 -8.54 18.93
CA CYS A 40 -9.50 -9.41 19.63
C CYS A 40 -10.90 -9.32 19.01
N PHE A 41 -11.43 -10.44 18.51
CA PHE A 41 -12.79 -10.50 17.97
C PHE A 41 -13.77 -10.94 19.04
N VAL A 42 -14.77 -10.09 19.31
CA VAL A 42 -15.79 -10.34 20.33
C VAL A 42 -17.15 -10.55 19.66
N PRO A 43 -17.80 -11.73 19.84
CA PRO A 43 -19.18 -11.93 19.40
C PRO A 43 -20.12 -10.92 20.09
N LEU A 44 -21.10 -10.39 19.34
CA LEU A 44 -22.04 -9.38 19.87
C LEU A 44 -22.92 -9.91 21.01
N ASP A 45 -23.12 -11.22 21.08
CA ASP A 45 -23.88 -11.93 22.10
C ASP A 45 -23.02 -12.46 23.26
N LEU A 46 -21.70 -12.20 23.26
CA LEU A 46 -20.80 -12.65 24.32
C LEU A 46 -21.14 -11.93 25.64
N PRO A 47 -21.37 -12.65 26.75
CA PRO A 47 -21.58 -12.03 28.05
C PRO A 47 -20.37 -11.19 28.47
N THR A 48 -20.61 -9.99 28.99
CA THR A 48 -19.55 -9.04 29.39
C THR A 48 -18.52 -9.64 30.34
N LYS A 49 -18.93 -10.58 31.20
CA LYS A 49 -18.05 -11.28 32.14
C LYS A 49 -16.95 -12.10 31.44
N ASP A 50 -17.19 -12.55 30.21
CA ASP A 50 -16.29 -13.43 29.46
C ASP A 50 -15.31 -12.65 28.56
N ILE A 51 -15.57 -11.34 28.36
CA ILE A 51 -14.72 -10.44 27.55
C ILE A 51 -13.29 -10.36 28.13
N ASN A 52 -13.17 -10.24 29.46
CA ASN A 52 -11.85 -10.13 30.10
C ASN A 52 -10.99 -11.37 29.86
N GLN A 53 -11.60 -12.56 29.92
CA GLN A 53 -10.88 -13.81 29.66
C GLN A 53 -10.39 -13.86 28.22
N LEU A 54 -11.26 -13.51 27.26
CA LEU A 54 -10.91 -13.49 25.84
C LEU A 54 -9.77 -12.51 25.52
N ILE A 55 -9.75 -11.33 26.14
CA ILE A 55 -8.64 -10.37 26.01
C ILE A 55 -7.35 -10.96 26.58
N CYS A 56 -7.39 -11.51 27.80
CA CYS A 56 -6.23 -12.15 28.44
C CYS A 56 -5.66 -13.30 27.59
N ASP A 57 -6.53 -14.13 27.01
CA ASP A 57 -6.14 -15.24 26.14
C ASP A 57 -5.51 -14.74 24.83
N THR A 58 -5.98 -13.61 24.31
CA THR A 58 -5.43 -13.00 23.09
C THR A 58 -4.05 -12.40 23.34
N ILE A 59 -3.87 -11.69 24.46
CA ILE A 59 -2.57 -11.16 24.90
C ILE A 59 -1.57 -12.30 25.14
N SER A 60 -1.99 -13.35 25.85
CA SER A 60 -1.12 -14.49 26.18
C SER A 60 -0.62 -15.18 24.92
N ARG A 61 -1.51 -15.43 23.94
CA ARG A 61 -1.15 -16.02 22.64
C ARG A 61 -0.13 -15.16 21.88
N GLN A 62 -0.26 -13.84 21.90
CA GLN A 62 0.72 -12.97 21.25
C GLN A 62 2.08 -13.01 21.98
N ILE A 63 2.10 -12.96 23.32
CA ILE A 63 3.34 -13.04 24.09
C ILE A 63 4.07 -14.36 23.83
N GLU A 64 3.34 -15.47 23.76
CA GLU A 64 3.90 -16.78 23.37
C GLU A 64 4.49 -16.74 21.95
N ALA A 65 3.75 -16.17 20.98
CA ALA A 65 4.24 -16.02 19.61
C ALA A 65 5.48 -15.13 19.51
N MET A 66 5.55 -14.05 20.30
CA MET A 66 6.75 -13.20 20.43
C MET A 66 7.93 -13.98 21.01
N GLY A 67 7.70 -14.81 22.03
CA GLY A 67 8.72 -15.68 22.60
C GLY A 67 9.26 -16.71 21.61
N CYS A 68 8.39 -17.28 20.76
CA CYS A 68 8.81 -18.15 19.65
C CYS A 68 9.61 -17.37 18.61
N ASN A 69 9.13 -16.20 18.17
CA ASN A 69 9.83 -15.36 17.20
C ASN A 69 11.24 -14.99 17.67
N ILE A 70 11.41 -14.59 18.94
CA ILE A 70 12.72 -14.32 19.53
C ILE A 70 13.60 -15.56 19.46
N ARG A 71 13.10 -16.73 19.88
CA ARG A 71 13.87 -17.99 19.90
C ARG A 71 14.37 -18.38 18.52
N ASP A 72 13.53 -18.20 17.50
CA ASP A 72 13.84 -18.56 16.12
C ASP A 72 14.80 -17.55 15.45
N ASN A 73 14.90 -16.34 16.00
CA ASN A 73 15.72 -15.24 15.47
C ASN A 73 16.73 -14.75 16.54
N ILE A 74 17.40 -15.65 17.24
CA ILE A 74 18.62 -15.32 17.98
C ILE A 74 19.81 -15.73 17.14
N ASP A 75 20.72 -14.79 16.88
CA ASP A 75 21.96 -15.05 16.14
C ASP A 75 23.15 -14.48 16.90
N ASN A 76 24.11 -15.33 17.27
CA ASN A 76 25.36 -14.95 17.96
C ASN A 76 25.17 -14.01 19.17
N GLY A 77 24.09 -14.20 19.93
CA GLY A 77 23.75 -13.36 21.10
C GLY A 77 23.04 -12.05 20.77
N LYS A 78 22.82 -11.74 19.48
CA LYS A 78 21.92 -10.66 19.05
C LYS A 78 20.48 -11.16 19.09
N VAL A 79 19.63 -10.44 19.81
CA VAL A 79 18.18 -10.66 19.87
C VAL A 79 17.52 -9.69 18.90
N PHE A 80 16.72 -10.20 17.97
CA PHE A 80 15.85 -9.37 17.16
C PHE A 80 14.50 -9.19 17.87
N LEU A 81 14.10 -7.93 18.09
CA LEU A 81 12.85 -7.63 18.78
C LEU A 81 11.65 -8.00 17.91
N PRO A 82 10.63 -8.67 18.47
CA PRO A 82 9.42 -9.00 17.73
C PRO A 82 8.49 -7.79 17.61
N GLU A 83 7.86 -7.65 16.46
CA GLU A 83 6.81 -6.67 16.18
C GLU A 83 5.59 -7.36 15.57
N ALA A 84 4.41 -7.00 16.05
CA ALA A 84 3.16 -7.53 15.56
C ALA A 84 2.65 -6.74 14.36
N PHE A 85 2.13 -7.45 13.35
CA PHE A 85 1.47 -6.88 12.19
C PHE A 85 0.15 -7.61 11.95
N HIS A 86 -0.90 -6.84 11.70
CA HIS A 86 -2.23 -7.37 11.41
C HIS A 86 -2.53 -7.25 9.91
N PHE A 87 -3.07 -8.30 9.32
CA PHE A 87 -3.37 -8.39 7.89
C PHE A 87 -4.82 -8.82 7.71
N GLN A 88 -5.47 -8.28 6.69
CA GLN A 88 -6.73 -8.79 6.18
C GLN A 88 -6.51 -9.22 4.72
N PRO A 89 -6.38 -10.53 4.44
CA PRO A 89 -6.29 -11.01 3.07
C PRO A 89 -7.48 -10.50 2.22
N PRO A 90 -7.28 -10.22 0.92
CA PRO A 90 -8.37 -9.77 0.05
C PRO A 90 -9.54 -10.75 0.06
N GLU A 91 -10.76 -10.22 0.06
CA GLU A 91 -12.00 -11.01 0.02
C GLU A 91 -12.17 -11.97 1.20
N SER A 92 -11.54 -11.66 2.35
CA SER A 92 -11.67 -12.43 3.59
C SER A 92 -12.33 -11.64 4.71
N ASP A 93 -13.08 -12.36 5.54
CA ASP A 93 -13.74 -11.83 6.74
C ASP A 93 -12.92 -12.07 8.02
N TYR A 94 -11.66 -12.49 7.88
CA TYR A 94 -10.77 -12.81 8.99
C TYR A 94 -9.48 -12.00 8.93
N PHE A 95 -8.83 -11.86 10.09
CA PHE A 95 -7.54 -11.21 10.19
C PHE A 95 -6.47 -12.21 10.60
N LEU A 96 -5.25 -11.96 10.13
CA LEU A 96 -4.05 -12.68 10.51
C LEU A 96 -3.15 -11.75 11.31
N SER A 97 -2.64 -12.22 12.44
CA SER A 97 -1.63 -11.50 13.21
C SER A 97 -0.32 -12.27 13.09
N ILE A 98 0.71 -11.62 12.54
CA ILE A 98 2.02 -12.21 12.33
C ILE A 98 3.06 -11.40 13.11
N ILE A 99 3.98 -12.11 13.74
CA ILE A 99 5.09 -11.51 14.47
C ILE A 99 6.34 -11.55 13.60
N TYR A 100 6.87 -10.37 13.29
CA TYR A 100 8.10 -10.21 12.52
C TYR A 100 9.26 -9.68 13.37
N PRO A 101 10.50 -10.10 13.12
CA PRO A 101 11.68 -9.55 13.78
C PRO A 101 12.06 -8.19 13.19
N LYS A 102 12.02 -7.12 13.99
CA LYS A 102 12.12 -5.69 13.59
C LYS A 102 13.22 -5.34 12.59
N ASP A 103 14.43 -5.88 12.77
CA ASP A 103 15.59 -5.50 11.96
C ASP A 103 15.94 -6.48 10.83
N ILE A 104 15.05 -7.42 10.52
CA ILE A 104 15.20 -8.33 9.38
C ILE A 104 14.31 -7.84 8.24
N ALA A 105 14.95 -7.44 7.13
CA ALA A 105 14.27 -6.99 5.90
C ALA A 105 13.27 -8.02 5.37
N ASP A 106 12.20 -7.59 4.70
CA ASP A 106 11.16 -8.53 4.23
C ASP A 106 11.73 -9.56 3.26
N ASP A 107 12.73 -9.22 2.43
CA ASP A 107 13.31 -10.17 1.47
C ASP A 107 13.95 -11.39 2.17
N ASN A 108 14.47 -11.24 3.39
CA ASN A 108 15.03 -12.34 4.18
C ASN A 108 13.95 -13.21 4.85
N LEU A 109 12.68 -12.80 4.80
CA LEU A 109 11.55 -13.48 5.43
C LEU A 109 10.65 -14.21 4.40
N GLU A 110 11.06 -14.26 3.13
CA GLU A 110 10.29 -14.88 2.03
C GLU A 110 9.96 -16.35 2.30
N SER A 111 10.93 -17.16 2.77
CA SER A 111 10.68 -18.59 3.04
C SER A 111 9.59 -18.80 4.10
N SER A 112 9.61 -17.99 5.16
CA SER A 112 8.60 -18.01 6.21
C SER A 112 7.24 -17.55 5.66
N ARG A 113 7.19 -16.48 4.85
CA ARG A 113 5.95 -16.03 4.21
C ARG A 113 5.35 -17.05 3.27
N LYS A 114 6.17 -17.75 2.46
CA LYS A 114 5.68 -18.84 1.59
C LYS A 114 4.96 -19.93 2.38
N LYS A 115 5.52 -20.35 3.52
CA LYS A 115 4.86 -21.30 4.44
C LYS A 115 3.54 -20.75 4.98
N LEU A 116 3.49 -19.47 5.34
CA LEU A 116 2.23 -18.85 5.81
C LEU A 116 1.18 -18.79 4.70
N HIS A 117 1.58 -18.48 3.46
CA HIS A 117 0.67 -18.54 2.31
C HIS A 117 0.10 -19.96 2.11
N GLU A 118 0.92 -21.00 2.24
CA GLU A 118 0.45 -22.40 2.17
C GLU A 118 -0.51 -22.74 3.32
N VAL A 119 -0.16 -22.39 4.56
CA VAL A 119 -0.97 -22.67 5.76
C VAL A 119 -2.34 -21.99 5.69
N PHE A 120 -2.40 -20.76 5.17
CA PHE A 120 -3.62 -19.97 5.09
C PHE A 120 -4.30 -20.03 3.71
N CYS A 121 -3.84 -20.91 2.81
CA CYS A 121 -4.36 -21.05 1.45
C CYS A 121 -4.40 -19.73 0.65
N LEU A 122 -3.42 -18.87 0.86
CA LEU A 122 -3.32 -17.57 0.19
C LEU A 122 -2.69 -17.73 -1.21
N PRO A 123 -3.10 -16.90 -2.19
CA PRO A 123 -2.50 -16.90 -3.52
C PRO A 123 -0.98 -16.72 -3.47
N SER A 124 -0.24 -17.50 -4.26
CA SER A 124 1.22 -17.43 -4.35
C SER A 124 1.73 -16.47 -5.43
N ASN A 125 0.83 -15.78 -6.14
CA ASN A 125 1.17 -14.90 -7.26
C ASN A 125 1.33 -13.42 -6.87
N ARG A 126 1.20 -13.08 -5.59
CA ARG A 126 1.35 -11.71 -5.08
C ARG A 126 1.71 -11.69 -3.60
N PRO A 127 2.47 -10.69 -3.13
CA PRO A 127 2.65 -10.42 -1.71
C PRO A 127 1.33 -10.05 -1.03
N LEU A 128 1.06 -10.68 0.11
CA LEU A 128 -0.09 -10.35 0.97
C LEU A 128 0.29 -10.15 2.45
N LEU A 129 1.47 -10.62 2.84
CA LEU A 129 1.92 -10.67 4.24
C LEU A 129 3.23 -9.92 4.47
N LYS A 130 3.71 -9.09 3.53
CA LYS A 130 4.86 -8.20 3.80
C LYS A 130 4.45 -7.07 4.72
N ARG A 131 5.38 -6.42 5.43
CA ARG A 131 5.02 -5.38 6.43
C ARG A 131 4.18 -4.24 5.85
N ASN A 132 4.44 -3.85 4.59
CA ASN A 132 3.64 -2.82 3.91
C ASN A 132 2.21 -3.27 3.55
N ASN A 133 1.92 -4.57 3.54
CA ASN A 133 0.57 -5.11 3.35
C ASN A 133 -0.28 -5.07 4.63
N LYS A 134 0.26 -4.56 5.74
CA LYS A 134 -0.50 -4.47 6.99
C LYS A 134 -1.85 -3.79 6.76
N TYR A 135 -2.85 -4.26 7.46
CA TYR A 135 -4.14 -3.60 7.51
C TYR A 135 -3.98 -2.20 8.12
N ILE A 136 -4.75 -1.26 7.61
CA ILE A 136 -4.77 0.12 8.09
C ILE A 136 -6.10 0.30 8.79
N PHE A 137 -6.07 0.38 10.13
CA PHE A 137 -7.28 0.57 10.92
C PHE A 137 -7.84 1.98 10.75
N GLY A 138 -9.17 2.10 10.88
CA GLY A 138 -9.85 3.39 10.78
C GLY A 138 -9.31 4.38 11.82
N GLY A 139 -8.90 5.56 11.37
CA GLY A 139 -8.32 6.60 12.22
C GLY A 139 -6.79 6.56 12.32
N GLU A 140 -6.11 5.56 11.75
CA GLU A 140 -4.66 5.62 11.58
C GLU A 140 -4.27 6.77 10.63
N GLU A 141 -3.30 7.57 11.06
CA GLU A 141 -2.71 8.59 10.22
C GLU A 141 -1.78 7.95 9.18
N ILE A 142 -2.00 8.32 7.92
CA ILE A 142 -1.09 7.91 6.84
C ILE A 142 0.17 8.77 6.94
N PRO A 143 1.38 8.18 6.92
CA PRO A 143 2.62 8.93 6.93
C PRO A 143 2.63 10.00 5.83
N GLY A 144 2.91 11.25 6.21
CA GLY A 144 2.88 12.41 5.30
C GLY A 144 1.51 13.09 5.17
N GLY A 145 0.45 12.55 5.79
CA GLY A 145 -0.89 13.15 5.81
C GLY A 145 -1.72 12.92 4.54
N TYR A 146 -1.21 12.14 3.59
CA TYR A 146 -1.86 11.90 2.30
C TYR A 146 -3.22 11.20 2.43
N LEU A 147 -4.17 11.60 1.58
CA LEU A 147 -5.43 10.88 1.44
C LEU A 147 -5.23 9.46 0.88
N LEU A 148 -5.69 8.45 1.64
CA LEU A 148 -5.71 7.04 1.24
C LEU A 148 -6.97 6.75 0.42
N ASN A 149 -6.80 6.17 -0.77
CA ASN A 149 -7.90 5.64 -1.59
C ASN A 149 -9.13 6.56 -1.71
N PRO A 150 -9.01 7.85 -2.06
CA PRO A 150 -10.15 8.78 -2.07
C PRO A 150 -11.35 8.26 -2.86
N HIS A 151 -11.09 7.46 -3.90
CA HIS A 151 -12.10 6.86 -4.74
C HIS A 151 -13.12 5.93 -4.03
N THR A 152 -12.79 5.36 -2.87
CA THR A 152 -13.69 4.42 -2.17
C THR A 152 -14.89 5.12 -1.55
N GLN A 153 -14.85 6.44 -1.39
CA GLN A 153 -15.94 7.24 -0.85
C GLN A 153 -16.91 7.75 -1.94
N ILE A 154 -16.67 7.40 -3.22
CA ILE A 154 -17.52 7.81 -4.33
C ILE A 154 -18.65 6.79 -4.51
N ASN A 155 -19.88 7.23 -4.24
CA ASN A 155 -21.08 6.44 -4.50
C ASN A 155 -21.67 6.82 -5.87
N ILE A 156 -21.61 5.91 -6.84
CA ILE A 156 -22.27 6.09 -8.14
C ILE A 156 -22.92 4.79 -8.59
N GLN A 157 -24.05 4.90 -9.29
CA GLN A 157 -24.67 3.77 -9.95
C GLN A 157 -23.89 3.40 -11.23
N PRO A 158 -23.76 2.10 -11.55
CA PRO A 158 -23.17 1.68 -12.82
C PRO A 158 -24.02 2.20 -13.98
N LEU A 159 -23.40 2.30 -15.16
CA LEU A 159 -24.16 2.54 -16.39
C LEU A 159 -25.02 1.29 -16.68
N LYS A 160 -26.03 1.43 -17.54
CA LYS A 160 -26.81 0.28 -17.98
C LYS A 160 -25.88 -0.76 -18.62
N ASP A 161 -26.06 -2.04 -18.28
CA ASP A 161 -25.30 -3.17 -18.85
C ASP A 161 -23.77 -3.01 -18.79
N SER A 162 -23.27 -2.39 -17.71
CA SER A 162 -21.85 -2.08 -17.50
C SER A 162 -21.28 -2.71 -16.24
N LYS A 163 -19.95 -2.77 -16.17
CA LYS A 163 -19.21 -3.26 -15.00
C LYS A 163 -18.12 -2.27 -14.59
N PHE A 164 -17.86 -2.21 -13.29
CA PHE A 164 -16.70 -1.51 -12.76
C PHE A 164 -15.46 -2.38 -12.83
N TYR A 165 -14.39 -1.83 -13.38
CA TYR A 165 -13.05 -2.40 -13.36
C TYR A 165 -12.13 -1.37 -12.71
N LEU A 166 -11.73 -1.63 -11.46
CA LEU A 166 -11.04 -0.67 -10.62
C LEU A 166 -9.64 -1.15 -10.24
N VAL A 167 -8.81 -0.20 -9.81
CA VAL A 167 -7.57 -0.44 -9.07
C VAL A 167 -7.83 -1.36 -7.88
N LYS A 168 -6.89 -2.26 -7.58
CA LYS A 168 -6.99 -3.26 -6.51
C LYS A 168 -5.92 -2.97 -5.46
N GLY A 169 -6.34 -2.71 -4.22
CA GLY A 169 -5.43 -2.39 -3.12
C GLY A 169 -5.25 -0.89 -2.88
N ASN A 170 -4.34 -0.59 -1.96
CA ASN A 170 -4.16 0.75 -1.39
C ASN A 170 -3.20 1.64 -2.19
N TYR A 171 -3.51 2.93 -2.29
CA TYR A 171 -2.60 3.97 -2.78
C TYR A 171 -2.89 5.30 -2.09
N THR A 172 -1.90 6.18 -2.08
CA THR A 172 -2.06 7.57 -1.61
C THR A 172 -2.22 8.53 -2.77
N TYR A 173 -3.04 9.55 -2.57
CA TYR A 173 -3.25 10.60 -3.55
C TYR A 173 -2.12 11.63 -3.49
N HIS A 174 -1.29 11.65 -4.53
CA HIS A 174 -0.27 12.67 -4.70
C HIS A 174 -0.74 13.75 -5.68
N HIS A 175 -0.62 15.01 -5.29
CA HIS A 175 -1.07 16.19 -6.04
C HIS A 175 -0.16 17.41 -5.79
N TYR A 176 -0.42 18.51 -6.50
CA TYR A 176 0.37 19.73 -6.39
C TYR A 176 0.47 20.28 -4.97
N MET A 177 1.57 20.99 -4.71
CA MET A 177 1.86 21.72 -3.46
C MET A 177 2.11 20.84 -2.24
N GLN A 178 2.12 19.51 -2.38
CA GLN A 178 2.56 18.59 -1.35
C GLN A 178 4.09 18.64 -1.17
N ASP A 179 4.59 18.06 -0.08
CA ASP A 179 6.03 17.98 0.25
C ASP A 179 6.73 19.34 0.39
N ASN A 180 5.97 20.41 0.69
CA ASN A 180 6.45 21.79 0.70
C ASN A 180 7.12 22.20 -0.63
N PHE A 181 6.63 21.68 -1.75
CA PHE A 181 7.22 21.89 -3.07
C PHE A 181 6.20 22.45 -4.07
N ASP A 182 6.52 23.62 -4.64
CA ASP A 182 5.69 24.26 -5.68
C ASP A 182 5.99 23.68 -7.05
N ASP A 183 5.23 22.64 -7.39
CA ASP A 183 5.23 21.99 -8.69
C ASP A 183 4.03 22.37 -9.58
N ASN A 184 3.32 23.42 -9.21
CA ASN A 184 2.13 23.85 -9.92
C ASN A 184 2.44 24.12 -11.40
N LYS A 185 1.60 23.58 -12.29
CA LYS A 185 1.67 23.67 -13.76
C LYS A 185 2.73 22.80 -14.47
N TRP A 186 3.57 22.06 -13.75
CA TRP A 186 4.61 21.23 -14.39
C TRP A 186 4.81 19.85 -13.75
N GLY A 187 4.33 19.65 -12.53
CA GLY A 187 4.52 18.41 -11.77
C GLY A 187 3.50 17.29 -12.02
N CYS A 188 2.49 17.48 -12.90
CA CYS A 188 1.31 16.60 -12.94
C CYS A 188 1.69 15.13 -13.15
N ALA A 189 2.63 14.86 -14.05
CA ALA A 189 3.13 13.50 -14.31
C ALA A 189 3.99 12.95 -13.16
N TYR A 190 4.72 13.81 -12.45
CA TYR A 190 5.48 13.44 -11.25
C TYR A 190 4.54 12.97 -10.14
N ARG A 191 3.47 13.73 -9.88
CA ARG A 191 2.46 13.39 -8.87
C ARG A 191 1.68 12.12 -9.23
N SER A 192 1.36 11.92 -10.51
CA SER A 192 0.80 10.65 -10.97
C SER A 192 1.77 9.49 -10.75
N LEU A 193 3.06 9.64 -11.10
CA LEU A 193 4.09 8.64 -10.81
C LEU A 193 4.22 8.34 -9.31
N GLN A 194 4.17 9.35 -8.45
CA GLN A 194 4.18 9.16 -7.00
C GLN A 194 2.98 8.34 -6.52
N THR A 195 1.79 8.61 -7.05
CA THR A 195 0.58 7.78 -6.81
C THR A 195 0.82 6.32 -7.23
N LEU A 196 1.40 6.09 -8.42
CA LEU A 196 1.74 4.75 -8.90
C LEU A 196 2.76 4.05 -7.97
N CYS A 197 3.84 4.74 -7.59
CA CYS A 197 4.84 4.21 -6.65
C CYS A 197 4.24 3.88 -5.28
N SER A 198 3.34 4.73 -4.77
CA SER A 198 2.65 4.47 -3.51
C SER A 198 1.88 3.16 -3.54
N TRP A 199 1.20 2.86 -4.66
CA TRP A 199 0.45 1.62 -4.83
C TRP A 199 1.36 0.40 -4.72
N PHE A 200 2.51 0.40 -5.43
CA PHE A 200 3.47 -0.70 -5.38
C PHE A 200 4.07 -0.87 -3.98
N ARG A 201 4.27 0.24 -3.26
CA ARG A 201 4.74 0.22 -1.88
C ARG A 201 3.71 -0.44 -0.96
N PHE A 202 2.47 0.04 -0.93
CA PHE A 202 1.39 -0.55 -0.11
C PHE A 202 1.09 -2.00 -0.46
N GLN A 203 1.30 -2.40 -1.71
CA GLN A 203 1.10 -3.78 -2.14
C GLN A 203 2.31 -4.65 -1.84
N GLY A 204 3.39 -4.12 -1.25
CA GLY A 204 4.55 -4.93 -0.85
C GLY A 204 5.48 -5.32 -2.01
N TYR A 205 5.34 -4.70 -3.18
CA TYR A 205 6.25 -4.92 -4.31
C TYR A 205 7.56 -4.15 -4.16
N THR A 206 7.59 -3.12 -3.31
CA THR A 206 8.80 -2.37 -3.00
C THR A 206 8.77 -1.84 -1.57
N GLU A 207 9.95 -1.79 -0.94
CA GLU A 207 10.16 -1.07 0.32
C GLU A 207 10.61 0.38 0.07
N ARG A 208 10.94 0.73 -1.18
CA ARG A 208 11.43 2.06 -1.53
C ARG A 208 10.36 3.12 -1.20
N PRO A 209 10.74 4.21 -0.51
CA PRO A 209 9.87 5.36 -0.34
C PRO A 209 9.40 5.94 -1.68
N VAL A 210 8.26 6.65 -1.66
CA VAL A 210 7.78 7.38 -2.83
C VAL A 210 8.82 8.42 -3.23
N PRO A 211 9.26 8.46 -4.51
CA PRO A 211 10.37 9.30 -4.93
C PRO A 211 9.96 10.78 -5.02
N THR A 212 10.90 11.66 -4.70
CA THR A 212 10.79 13.11 -4.91
C THR A 212 10.94 13.49 -6.39
N HIS A 213 10.54 14.69 -6.80
CA HIS A 213 10.75 15.19 -8.18
C HIS A 213 12.22 15.13 -8.59
N LYS A 214 13.13 15.44 -7.65
CA LYS A 214 14.57 15.40 -7.90
C LYS A 214 15.07 13.99 -8.16
N GLU A 215 14.61 13.00 -7.39
CA GLU A 215 14.95 11.58 -7.62
C GLU A 215 14.37 11.05 -8.93
N ILE A 216 13.15 11.45 -9.30
CA ILE A 216 12.55 11.11 -10.59
C ILE A 216 13.38 11.70 -11.74
N GLN A 217 13.80 12.97 -11.62
CA GLN A 217 14.68 13.60 -12.60
C GLN A 217 16.06 12.93 -12.67
N GLN A 218 16.60 12.54 -11.52
CA GLN A 218 17.87 11.81 -11.44
C GLN A 218 17.78 10.46 -12.15
N ALA A 219 16.71 9.69 -11.93
CA ALA A 219 16.48 8.41 -12.60
C ALA A 219 16.51 8.52 -14.13
N LEU A 220 15.90 9.58 -14.68
CA LEU A 220 15.91 9.84 -16.13
C LEU A 220 17.30 10.22 -16.65
N VAL A 221 18.11 10.91 -15.85
CA VAL A 221 19.50 11.22 -16.19
C VAL A 221 20.36 9.95 -16.11
N ASP A 222 20.17 9.13 -15.08
CA ASP A 222 20.97 7.92 -14.83
C ASP A 222 20.84 6.89 -15.96
N ILE A 223 19.66 6.79 -16.58
CA ILE A 223 19.43 5.93 -17.74
C ILE A 223 19.80 6.58 -19.09
N GLY A 224 20.24 7.84 -19.08
CA GLY A 224 20.64 8.58 -20.28
C GLY A 224 19.48 9.14 -21.12
N ASP A 225 18.24 9.17 -20.62
CA ASP A 225 17.09 9.77 -21.33
C ASP A 225 17.19 11.31 -21.34
N LYS A 226 17.69 11.90 -20.26
CA LYS A 226 17.82 13.36 -20.10
C LYS A 226 19.26 13.78 -19.79
N ASP A 227 19.61 15.01 -20.19
CA ASP A 227 20.86 15.65 -19.80
C ASP A 227 20.92 15.95 -18.29
N PRO A 228 22.10 15.99 -17.66
CA PRO A 228 22.27 16.31 -16.24
C PRO A 228 21.62 17.64 -15.78
N LYS A 229 21.46 18.61 -16.70
CA LYS A 229 20.77 19.88 -16.43
C LYS A 229 19.26 19.73 -16.20
N PHE A 230 18.70 18.54 -16.43
CA PHE A 230 17.31 18.23 -16.17
C PHE A 230 16.99 18.16 -14.66
N ILE A 231 17.97 17.75 -13.85
CA ILE A 231 17.85 17.69 -12.40
C ILE A 231 17.70 19.10 -11.83
N GLY A 232 16.69 19.30 -10.99
CA GLY A 232 16.30 20.59 -10.43
C GLY A 232 15.53 21.49 -11.41
N SER A 233 15.26 21.04 -12.63
CA SER A 233 14.45 21.81 -13.58
C SER A 233 12.95 21.72 -13.27
N ARG A 234 12.15 22.57 -13.92
CA ARG A 234 10.68 22.56 -13.87
C ARG A 234 10.06 22.01 -15.16
N LYS A 235 10.76 21.09 -15.83
CA LYS A 235 10.30 20.50 -17.09
C LYS A 235 9.29 19.40 -16.80
N TRP A 236 8.28 19.29 -17.66
CA TRP A 236 7.30 18.22 -17.64
C TRP A 236 7.91 16.91 -18.16
N ILE A 237 7.30 15.79 -17.77
CA ILE A 237 7.61 14.44 -18.27
C ILE A 237 6.33 13.80 -18.81
N GLY A 238 6.46 12.82 -19.70
CA GLY A 238 5.34 12.09 -20.28
C GLY A 238 5.22 10.66 -19.76
N SER A 239 4.28 9.90 -20.35
CA SER A 239 4.01 8.51 -19.96
C SER A 239 5.19 7.56 -20.21
N LEU A 240 6.04 7.85 -21.20
CA LEU A 240 7.25 7.08 -21.48
C LEU A 240 8.27 7.29 -20.37
N GLU A 241 8.57 8.53 -20.00
CA GLU A 241 9.48 8.83 -18.89
C GLU A 241 8.96 8.26 -17.55
N VAL A 242 7.65 8.30 -17.31
CA VAL A 242 7.03 7.64 -16.15
C VAL A 242 7.33 6.13 -16.16
N SER A 243 7.22 5.46 -17.31
CA SER A 243 7.56 4.03 -17.42
C SER A 243 9.04 3.76 -17.14
N TYR A 244 9.93 4.62 -17.61
CA TYR A 244 11.37 4.49 -17.37
C TYR A 244 11.72 4.68 -15.89
N CYS A 245 11.05 5.63 -15.22
CA CYS A 245 11.23 5.85 -13.80
C CYS A 245 10.73 4.66 -12.96
N LEU A 246 9.58 4.06 -13.31
CA LEU A 246 9.08 2.88 -12.62
C LEU A 246 10.07 1.70 -12.72
N ASP A 247 10.62 1.48 -13.91
CA ASP A 247 11.61 0.42 -14.13
C ASP A 247 12.90 0.68 -13.35
N ASN A 248 13.47 1.90 -13.48
CA ASN A 248 14.72 2.24 -12.84
C ASN A 248 14.63 2.32 -11.31
N LEU A 249 13.56 2.91 -10.77
CA LEU A 249 13.46 3.19 -9.32
C LEU A 249 13.00 1.98 -8.52
N ILE A 250 12.09 1.17 -9.06
CA ILE A 250 11.43 0.08 -8.34
C ILE A 250 11.32 -1.24 -9.14
N GLY A 251 11.97 -1.35 -10.30
CA GLY A 251 11.99 -2.59 -11.09
C GLY A 251 10.64 -2.96 -11.73
N VAL A 252 9.77 -1.98 -11.97
CA VAL A 252 8.43 -2.20 -12.51
C VAL A 252 8.39 -1.88 -14.00
N THR A 253 8.14 -2.91 -14.81
CA THR A 253 7.87 -2.73 -16.24
C THR A 253 6.47 -2.21 -16.49
N SER A 254 6.28 -1.51 -17.61
CA SER A 254 4.98 -0.94 -17.99
C SER A 254 4.64 -1.20 -19.46
N LYS A 255 3.35 -1.34 -19.76
CA LYS A 255 2.82 -1.34 -21.12
C LYS A 255 2.39 0.08 -21.47
N ILE A 256 2.74 0.54 -22.68
CA ILE A 256 2.22 1.81 -23.22
C ILE A 256 1.05 1.54 -24.15
N LEU A 257 -0.08 2.20 -23.89
CA LEU A 257 -1.23 2.23 -24.79
C LEU A 257 -1.40 3.65 -25.32
N SER A 258 -1.42 3.80 -26.64
CA SER A 258 -1.50 5.10 -27.30
C SER A 258 -2.79 5.23 -28.11
N VAL A 259 -3.30 6.45 -28.20
CA VAL A 259 -4.37 6.85 -29.11
C VAL A 259 -4.00 8.18 -29.77
N SER A 260 -4.35 8.33 -31.04
CA SER A 260 -4.02 9.52 -31.83
C SER A 260 -4.89 10.73 -31.49
N ALA A 261 -6.05 10.50 -30.90
CA ALA A 261 -7.04 11.52 -30.53
C ALA A 261 -7.77 11.11 -29.24
N GLY A 262 -8.17 12.06 -28.39
CA GLY A 262 -8.95 11.77 -27.18
C GLY A 262 -10.31 11.13 -27.48
N ALA A 263 -10.88 11.39 -28.66
CA ALA A 263 -12.09 10.73 -29.14
C ALA A 263 -11.96 9.21 -29.23
N ASP A 264 -10.74 8.71 -29.42
CA ASP A 264 -10.46 7.27 -29.54
C ASP A 264 -10.23 6.58 -28.18
N LEU A 265 -10.20 7.31 -27.05
CA LEU A 265 -9.99 6.71 -25.73
C LEU A 265 -11.09 5.73 -25.35
N ALA A 266 -12.33 5.98 -25.79
CA ALA A 266 -13.43 5.07 -25.54
C ALA A 266 -13.22 3.69 -26.18
N ASN A 267 -12.49 3.63 -27.30
CA ASN A 267 -12.15 2.39 -28.00
C ASN A 267 -11.17 1.51 -27.21
N LYS A 268 -10.56 2.02 -26.13
CA LYS A 268 -9.63 1.30 -25.25
C LYS A 268 -10.28 0.67 -24.02
N GLY A 269 -11.61 0.69 -23.93
CA GLY A 269 -12.35 0.14 -22.79
C GLY A 269 -12.02 -1.33 -22.49
N ARG A 270 -11.87 -2.18 -23.51
CA ARG A 270 -11.53 -3.61 -23.31
C ARG A 270 -10.10 -3.80 -22.79
N GLU A 271 -9.12 -3.11 -23.35
CA GLU A 271 -7.74 -3.18 -22.86
C GLU A 271 -7.63 -2.68 -21.41
N LEU A 272 -8.34 -1.59 -21.06
CA LEU A 272 -8.37 -1.07 -19.70
C LEU A 272 -9.12 -2.00 -18.73
N ALA A 273 -10.25 -2.60 -19.15
CA ALA A 273 -10.95 -3.61 -18.36
C ALA A 273 -10.02 -4.78 -18.02
N GLN A 274 -9.32 -5.31 -19.04
CA GLN A 274 -8.36 -6.40 -18.86
C GLN A 274 -7.22 -6.01 -17.90
N HIS A 275 -6.69 -4.80 -18.04
CA HIS A 275 -5.64 -4.27 -17.15
C HIS A 275 -6.09 -4.25 -15.69
N PHE A 276 -7.23 -3.64 -15.39
CA PHE A 276 -7.74 -3.56 -14.01
C PHE A 276 -8.16 -4.93 -13.45
N SER A 277 -8.66 -5.84 -14.30
CA SER A 277 -8.95 -7.21 -13.89
C SER A 277 -7.69 -8.00 -13.51
N THR A 278 -6.61 -7.88 -14.29
CA THR A 278 -5.43 -8.75 -14.17
C THR A 278 -4.30 -8.13 -13.35
N GLN A 279 -3.97 -6.87 -13.62
CA GLN A 279 -2.92 -6.10 -12.94
C GLN A 279 -3.50 -5.34 -11.75
N GLY A 280 -4.61 -4.64 -11.95
CA GLY A 280 -5.25 -3.82 -10.92
C GLY A 280 -4.41 -2.63 -10.45
N THR A 281 -3.40 -2.21 -11.22
CA THR A 281 -2.54 -1.05 -10.92
C THR A 281 -3.19 0.25 -11.43
N PRO A 282 -2.97 1.41 -10.77
CA PRO A 282 -3.39 2.70 -11.32
C PRO A 282 -2.63 3.02 -12.61
N VAL A 283 -3.27 3.75 -13.51
CA VAL A 283 -2.75 4.05 -14.86
C VAL A 283 -2.48 5.54 -14.98
N MET A 284 -1.26 5.93 -15.32
CA MET A 284 -0.96 7.33 -15.67
C MET A 284 -1.34 7.57 -17.12
N ILE A 285 -2.04 8.66 -17.41
CA ILE A 285 -2.35 9.11 -18.77
C ILE A 285 -1.80 10.52 -19.01
N GLY A 286 -1.08 10.70 -20.10
CA GLY A 286 -0.54 11.99 -20.54
C GLY A 286 -1.10 12.39 -21.91
N GLY A 287 -1.52 13.66 -22.03
CA GLY A 287 -1.94 14.28 -23.29
C GLY A 287 -1.46 15.73 -23.36
N GLY A 288 -0.59 16.02 -24.32
CA GLY A 288 0.14 17.29 -24.35
C GLY A 288 0.95 17.50 -23.07
N VAL A 289 0.72 18.62 -22.38
CA VAL A 289 1.41 18.99 -21.12
C VAL A 289 0.64 18.61 -19.86
N LEU A 290 -0.51 17.94 -20.00
CA LEU A 290 -1.36 17.55 -18.87
C LEU A 290 -1.25 16.05 -18.62
N ALA A 291 -1.30 15.67 -17.35
CA ALA A 291 -1.35 14.28 -16.92
C ALA A 291 -2.42 14.06 -15.86
N HIS A 292 -3.03 12.88 -15.88
CA HIS A 292 -4.00 12.43 -14.89
C HIS A 292 -3.71 10.98 -14.51
N THR A 293 -4.35 10.50 -13.43
CA THR A 293 -4.31 9.08 -13.05
C THR A 293 -5.69 8.46 -13.23
N ILE A 294 -5.80 7.41 -14.03
CA ILE A 294 -7.01 6.61 -14.18
C ILE A 294 -6.95 5.49 -13.13
N LEU A 295 -7.96 5.46 -12.26
CA LEU A 295 -8.10 4.47 -11.19
C LEU A 295 -9.06 3.34 -11.55
N GLY A 296 -9.76 3.47 -12.66
CA GLY A 296 -10.73 2.48 -13.10
C GLY A 296 -11.60 2.97 -14.24
N ILE A 297 -12.41 2.05 -14.75
CA ILE A 297 -13.43 2.33 -15.76
C ILE A 297 -14.76 1.72 -15.35
N ASN A 298 -15.83 2.34 -15.83
CA ASN A 298 -17.18 1.80 -15.82
C ASN A 298 -17.57 1.57 -17.28
N PHE A 299 -17.61 0.33 -17.71
CA PHE A 299 -17.59 -0.02 -19.13
C PHE A 299 -18.67 -1.04 -19.47
N SER A 300 -19.45 -0.77 -20.51
CA SER A 300 -20.36 -1.73 -21.13
C SER A 300 -19.71 -2.36 -22.35
N GLU A 301 -19.45 -3.66 -22.29
CA GLU A 301 -19.01 -4.43 -23.46
C GLU A 301 -20.09 -4.54 -24.55
N VAL A 302 -21.36 -4.27 -24.20
CA VAL A 302 -22.52 -4.35 -25.09
C VAL A 302 -22.70 -3.06 -25.87
N THR A 303 -22.77 -1.91 -25.19
CA THR A 303 -23.03 -0.61 -25.84
C THR A 303 -21.75 0.12 -26.25
N GLY A 304 -20.61 -0.21 -25.62
CA GLY A 304 -19.37 0.55 -25.75
C GLY A 304 -19.31 1.79 -24.84
N ASP A 305 -20.37 2.07 -24.07
CA ASP A 305 -20.39 3.21 -23.16
C ASP A 305 -19.33 3.05 -22.08
N ILE A 306 -18.62 4.16 -21.81
CA ILE A 306 -17.52 4.18 -20.86
C ILE A 306 -17.48 5.47 -20.05
N ARG A 307 -17.12 5.33 -18.77
CA ARG A 307 -16.63 6.43 -17.93
C ARG A 307 -15.30 6.06 -17.32
N PHE A 308 -14.49 7.08 -17.05
CA PHE A 308 -13.17 6.96 -16.47
C PHE A 308 -13.19 7.51 -15.04
N LEU A 309 -12.66 6.76 -14.09
CA LEU A 309 -12.46 7.24 -12.73
C LEU A 309 -11.11 7.94 -12.66
N ILE A 310 -11.14 9.27 -12.59
CA ILE A 310 -9.96 10.12 -12.66
C ILE A 310 -9.57 10.59 -11.26
N LEU A 311 -8.27 10.52 -10.99
CA LEU A 311 -7.60 11.21 -9.89
C LEU A 311 -6.68 12.27 -10.49
N ASP A 312 -7.03 13.51 -10.23
CA ASP A 312 -6.45 14.69 -10.86
C ASP A 312 -5.27 15.24 -10.02
N PRO A 313 -4.03 15.15 -10.48
CA PRO A 313 -2.87 15.62 -9.73
C PRO A 313 -2.78 17.15 -9.61
N HIS A 314 -3.64 17.91 -10.29
CA HIS A 314 -3.56 19.38 -10.32
C HIS A 314 -4.22 20.06 -9.10
N TYR A 315 -4.83 19.29 -8.19
CA TYR A 315 -5.38 19.83 -6.95
C TYR A 315 -4.27 20.49 -6.11
N THR A 316 -4.54 21.67 -5.57
CA THR A 316 -3.58 22.52 -4.84
C THR A 316 -4.02 22.82 -3.41
N GLY A 317 -5.19 22.33 -3.00
CA GLY A 317 -5.71 22.54 -1.65
C GLY A 317 -5.10 21.59 -0.62
N GLY A 318 -5.60 21.65 0.61
CA GLY A 318 -5.20 20.72 1.68
C GLY A 318 -5.85 19.33 1.56
N GLU A 319 -5.47 18.42 2.44
CA GLU A 319 -5.91 17.01 2.48
C GLU A 319 -7.37 16.84 2.97
N TYR A 320 -8.30 17.55 2.33
CA TYR A 320 -9.73 17.59 2.66
C TYR A 320 -10.52 16.71 1.69
N ILE A 321 -10.84 15.49 2.12
CA ILE A 321 -11.52 14.50 1.26
C ILE A 321 -12.82 15.03 0.64
N ARG A 322 -13.65 15.77 1.40
CA ARG A 322 -14.90 16.34 0.87
C ARG A 322 -14.64 17.29 -0.30
N GLU A 323 -13.63 18.14 -0.19
CA GLU A 323 -13.29 19.06 -1.27
C GLU A 323 -12.79 18.33 -2.51
N VAL A 324 -11.96 17.30 -2.32
CA VAL A 324 -11.44 16.44 -3.41
C VAL A 324 -12.57 15.77 -4.17
N LEU A 325 -13.60 15.28 -3.46
CA LEU A 325 -14.75 14.58 -4.07
C LEU A 325 -15.78 15.56 -4.67
N ASP A 326 -16.21 16.56 -3.91
CA ASP A 326 -17.30 17.47 -4.29
C ASP A 326 -16.92 18.33 -5.50
N LYS A 327 -15.64 18.73 -5.60
CA LYS A 327 -15.11 19.45 -6.77
C LYS A 327 -14.66 18.53 -7.90
N GLY A 328 -14.74 17.21 -7.71
CA GLY A 328 -14.46 16.21 -8.73
C GLY A 328 -12.98 16.08 -9.12
N TRP A 329 -12.06 16.34 -8.18
CA TRP A 329 -10.63 16.06 -8.32
C TRP A 329 -10.34 14.56 -8.26
N CYS A 330 -11.14 13.81 -7.49
CA CYS A 330 -11.29 12.37 -7.65
C CYS A 330 -12.74 12.08 -8.05
N GLY A 331 -12.98 11.60 -9.27
CA GLY A 331 -14.35 11.47 -9.78
C GLY A 331 -14.48 10.78 -11.13
N TRP A 332 -15.71 10.32 -11.42
CA TRP A 332 -16.07 9.74 -12.70
C TRP A 332 -16.26 10.81 -13.78
N LYS A 333 -15.60 10.64 -14.91
CA LYS A 333 -15.62 11.53 -16.07
C LYS A 333 -16.09 10.79 -17.32
N GLY A 334 -16.86 11.46 -18.17
CA GLY A 334 -17.25 10.92 -19.48
C GLY A 334 -16.15 11.09 -20.54
N PRO A 335 -16.35 10.56 -21.76
CA PRO A 335 -15.40 10.72 -22.86
C PRO A 335 -15.09 12.17 -23.22
N ASP A 336 -16.05 13.08 -23.04
CA ASP A 336 -15.91 14.52 -23.32
C ASP A 336 -14.92 15.25 -22.39
N PHE A 337 -14.43 14.58 -21.34
CA PHE A 337 -13.38 15.12 -20.47
C PHE A 337 -12.05 15.26 -21.21
N TRP A 338 -11.80 14.41 -22.20
CA TRP A 338 -10.56 14.40 -22.96
C TRP A 338 -10.61 15.42 -24.11
N ASP A 339 -9.46 15.98 -24.46
CA ASP A 339 -9.36 16.78 -25.68
C ASP A 339 -9.51 15.84 -26.88
N GLN A 340 -10.58 16.04 -27.65
CA GLN A 340 -10.99 15.16 -28.73
C GLN A 340 -9.98 15.11 -29.89
N THR A 341 -9.00 16.01 -29.93
CA THR A 341 -8.01 16.13 -31.00
C THR A 341 -6.59 15.81 -30.56
N ALA A 342 -6.32 15.80 -29.25
CA ALA A 342 -4.99 15.56 -28.72
C ALA A 342 -4.63 14.07 -28.69
N MET A 343 -3.36 13.76 -28.94
CA MET A 343 -2.81 12.43 -28.75
C MET A 343 -2.63 12.13 -27.26
N TYR A 344 -2.98 10.91 -26.85
CA TYR A 344 -2.80 10.44 -25.48
C TYR A 344 -1.96 9.17 -25.41
N ASN A 345 -1.10 9.10 -24.40
CA ASN A 345 -0.38 7.90 -24.01
C ASN A 345 -0.79 7.50 -22.60
N MET A 346 -1.03 6.22 -22.38
CA MET A 346 -1.31 5.63 -21.07
C MET A 346 -0.17 4.69 -20.69
N CYS A 347 0.42 4.93 -19.52
CA CYS A 347 1.38 4.04 -18.90
C CYS A 347 0.64 3.08 -17.96
N LEU A 348 0.65 1.79 -18.28
CA LEU A 348 -0.01 0.70 -17.56
C LEU A 348 1.06 -0.14 -16.83
N PRO A 349 1.33 0.10 -15.54
CA PRO A 349 2.34 -0.64 -14.79
C PRO A 349 1.96 -2.11 -14.61
N GLN A 350 2.92 -3.02 -14.76
CA GLN A 350 2.70 -4.45 -14.62
C GLN A 350 3.16 -4.95 -13.25
N ILE A 351 2.38 -5.84 -12.62
CA ILE A 351 2.79 -6.46 -11.36
C ILE A 351 3.94 -7.46 -11.61
N PRO A 352 5.01 -7.43 -10.80
CA PRO A 352 6.08 -8.41 -10.89
C PRO A 352 5.60 -9.84 -10.57
N SER A 353 6.10 -10.83 -11.33
CA SER A 353 5.66 -12.24 -11.23
C SER A 353 6.17 -13.00 -10.00
N ASN A 354 7.26 -12.53 -9.36
CA ASN A 354 7.99 -13.23 -8.30
C ASN A 354 8.19 -12.34 -7.07
N ALA A 355 7.11 -12.00 -6.35
CA ALA A 355 7.15 -10.97 -5.30
C ALA A 355 6.71 -11.44 -3.89
N LEU A 356 6.69 -12.76 -3.62
CA LEU A 356 6.25 -13.29 -2.31
C LEU A 356 7.15 -12.90 -1.12
#